data_AF-A0A547Q6C3-F1
#
_entry.id   AF-A0A547Q6C3-F1
#
_cell.length_a   1.000
_cell.length_b   1.000
_cell.length_c   1.000
_cell.angle_alpha   90.00
_cell.angle_beta   90.00
_cell.angle_gamma   90.00
#
_symmetry.space_group_name_H-M   'P 1'
#
loop_
_entity.id
_entity.type
_entity.pdbx_description
1 polymer ?
#
loop_
_entity_poly.entity_id
_entity_poly.type
_entity_poly.pdbx_seq_one_letter_code
_entity_poly.pdbx_strand_id
1 'polypeptide(L)' 'MVKVIIHRTCNATDPKRGVSLRLSPSEKPQSLPAWAADLAVKSGAAERIPLTRKSPARAQTRKGS' A
#
# COMPACT_ATOMS: atom_id res chain seq x y z
N MET A 1 11.90 -2.70 -3.94
CA MET A 1 10.82 -1.78 -3.52
C MET A 1 9.49 -2.50 -3.65
N VAL A 2 8.53 -2.22 -2.77
CA VAL A 2 7.21 -2.85 -2.71
C VAL A 2 6.15 -1.82 -3.09
N LYS A 3 5.16 -2.22 -3.91
CA LYS A 3 4.03 -1.36 -4.24
C LYS A 3 2.95 -1.46 -3.16
N VAL A 4 2.55 -0.31 -2.64
CA VAL A 4 1.45 -0.19 -1.67
C VAL A 4 0.50 0.93 -2.08
N ILE A 5 -0.77 0.82 -1.69
CA ILE A 5 -1.69 1.96 -1.70
C ILE A 5 -1.73 2.50 -0.28
N ILE A 6 -1.55 3.82 -0.14
CA ILE A 6 -1.59 4.48 1.16
C ILE A 6 -2.97 5.12 1.28
N HIS A 7 -3.76 4.67 2.26
CA HIS A 7 -5.12 5.17 2.47
C HIS A 7 -5.17 6.36 3.42
N ARG A 8 -4.17 6.49 4.30
CA ARG A 8 -4.08 7.58 5.28
C ARG A 8 -2.64 7.99 5.53
N THR A 9 -2.45 9.21 5.99
CA THR A 9 -1.12 9.72 6.34
C THR A 9 -0.51 8.89 7.47
N CYS A 10 0.73 8.45 7.30
CA CYS A 10 1.48 7.79 8.37
C CYS A 10 2.96 8.12 8.30
N ASN A 11 3.63 8.09 9.44
CA ASN A 11 5.08 8.25 9.53
C ASN A 11 5.72 6.88 9.74
N ALA A 12 6.49 6.41 8.77
CA ALA A 12 7.30 5.21 8.89
C ALA A 12 8.70 5.62 9.38
N THR A 13 8.95 5.46 10.68
CA THR A 13 10.23 5.76 11.31
C THR A 13 11.00 4.47 11.59
N ASP A 14 12.22 4.39 11.09
CA ASP A 14 13.18 3.32 11.42
C ASP A 14 14.27 3.87 12.35
N PRO A 15 14.22 3.56 13.66
CA PRO A 15 15.20 4.06 14.62
C PRO A 15 16.57 3.41 14.48
N LYS A 16 16.68 2.23 13.86
CA LYS A 16 17.98 1.57 13.61
C LYS A 16 18.75 2.24 12.47
N ARG A 17 18.01 2.82 11.52
CA ARG A 17 18.56 3.56 10.38
C ARG A 17 18.60 5.07 10.60
N GLY A 18 17.89 5.58 11.61
CA GLY A 18 17.74 7.03 11.84
C GLY A 18 16.96 7.74 10.74
N VAL A 19 16.04 7.04 10.05
CA VAL A 19 15.28 7.59 8.91
C VAL A 19 13.79 7.63 9.23
N SER A 20 13.14 8.73 8.89
CA SER A 20 11.68 8.88 8.94
C SER A 20 11.13 9.23 7.57
N LEU A 21 10.15 8.46 7.12
CA LEU A 21 9.42 8.69 5.87
C LEU A 21 7.98 9.08 6.19
N ARG A 22 7.58 10.28 5.75
CA ARG A 22 6.19 10.71 5.79
C ARG A 22 5.48 10.18 4.55
N LEU A 23 4.54 9.27 4.77
CA LEU A 23 3.73 8.65 3.73
C LEU A 23 2.39 9.38 3.68
N SER A 24 2.11 10.00 2.54
CA SER A 24 0.84 10.69 2.29
C SER A 24 -0.14 9.75 1.60
N PRO A 25 -1.45 9.88 1.87
CA PRO A 25 -2.47 9.10 1.18
C PRO A 25 -2.42 9.38 -0.32
N SER A 26 -2.55 8.32 -1.10
CA SER A 26 -2.58 8.39 -2.55
C SER A 26 -3.38 7.23 -3.09
N GLU A 27 -4.31 7.53 -4.00
CA GLU A 27 -5.08 6.53 -4.72
C GLU A 27 -4.23 5.73 -5.71
N LYS A 28 -3.03 6.24 -6.02
CA LYS A 28 -2.08 5.57 -6.92
C LYS A 28 -1.12 4.67 -6.13
N PRO A 29 -0.79 3.48 -6.68
CA PRO A 29 0.26 2.63 -6.13
C PRO A 29 1.59 3.39 -5.98
N GLN A 30 2.12 3.44 -4.77
CA GLN A 30 3.45 4.00 -4.50
C GLN A 30 4.46 2.88 -4.26
N SER A 31 5.66 3.05 -4.81
CA SER A 31 6.79 2.15 -4.58
C SER A 31 7.55 2.64 -3.35
N LEU A 32 7.57 1.84 -2.29
CA LEU A 32 8.26 2.15 -1.04
C LEU A 32 9.33 1.09 -0.70
N PRO A 33 10.28 1.42 0.18
CA PRO A 33 11.12 0.41 0.82
C PRO A 33 10.26 -0.65 1.53
N ALA A 34 10.71 -1.91 1.53
CA ALA A 34 9.94 -3.00 2.13
C ALA A 34 9.64 -2.76 3.62
N TRP A 35 10.61 -2.21 4.36
CA TRP A 35 10.46 -1.86 5.78
C TRP A 35 9.39 -0.78 6.01
N ALA A 36 9.36 0.25 5.17
CA ALA A 36 8.39 1.35 5.30
C ALA A 36 6.97 0.88 4.93
N ALA A 37 6.86 0.07 3.87
CA ALA A 37 5.62 -0.57 3.48
C ALA A 37 5.08 -1.49 4.59
N ASP A 38 5.95 -2.28 5.24
CA ASP A 38 5.56 -3.16 6.34
C ASP A 38 5.03 -2.38 7.55
N LEU A 39 5.71 -1.31 7.95
CA LEU A 39 5.26 -0.42 9.03
C LEU A 39 3.91 0.24 8.71
N ALA A 40 3.74 0.72 7.47
CA ALA A 40 2.50 1.34 7.03
C ALA A 40 1.33 0.33 7.04
N VAL A 41 1.56 -0.90 6.60
CA VAL A 41 0.57 -1.98 6.58
C VAL A 41 0.24 -2.46 8.00
N LYS A 42 1.26 -2.66 8.84
CA LYS A 42 1.09 -3.03 10.25
C LYS A 42 0.32 -1.97 11.02
N SER A 43 0.53 -0.70 10.67
CA SER A 43 -0.23 0.42 11.22
C SER A 43 -1.64 0.53 10.62
N GLY A 44 -2.04 -0.31 9.66
CA GLY A 44 -3.32 -0.21 8.95
C GLY A 44 -3.47 1.05 8.10
N ALA A 45 -2.36 1.71 7.74
CA ALA A 45 -2.36 2.92 6.94
C ALA A 45 -2.19 2.68 5.44
N ALA A 46 -1.64 1.53 5.08
CA ALA A 46 -1.42 1.11 3.71
C ALA A 46 -1.82 -0.35 3.48
N GLU A 47 -2.05 -0.70 2.22
CA GLU A 47 -2.29 -2.07 1.79
C GLU A 47 -1.24 -2.49 0.76
N ARG A 48 -0.69 -3.70 0.89
CA ARG A 48 0.22 -4.24 -0.12
C ARG A 48 -0.57 -4.61 -1.35
N ILE A 49 -0.17 -4.08 -2.50
CA ILE A 49 -0.71 -4.55 -3.76
C ILE A 49 0.07 -5.80 -4.15
N PRO A 50 -0.56 -6.98 -4.17
CA PRO A 50 0.10 -8.15 -4.71
C PRO A 50 0.47 -7.87 -6.17
N LEU A 51 1.73 -8.13 -6.54
CA LEU A 51 2.16 -8.17 -7.94
C LEU A 51 1.59 -9.42 -8.65
N THR A 52 0.32 -9.73 -8.41
CA THR A 52 -0.38 -10.69 -9.25
C THR A 52 -0.46 -10.05 -10.63
N ARG A 53 0.32 -10.57 -11.58
CA ARG A 53 -0.07 -10.63 -13.01
C ARG A 53 -1.36 -11.44 -13.12
N LYS A 54 -2.45 -10.95 -12.54
CA LYS A 54 -3.79 -11.45 -12.81
C LYS A 54 -4.57 -10.24 -13.26
N SER A 55 -4.91 -10.30 -14.54
CA SER A 55 -5.93 -9.56 -15.26
C SER A 55 -7.06 -9.03 -14.37
N PRO A 56 -7.70 -7.92 -14.78
CA PRO A 56 -8.86 -7.41 -14.07
C PRO A 56 -9.96 -8.48 -14.14
N ALA A 57 -10.40 -8.96 -12.99
CA ALA A 57 -11.57 -9.83 -12.92
C ALA A 57 -12.35 -9.54 -11.64
N ARG A 58 -12.84 -8.30 -11.52
CA ARG A 58 -13.96 -7.93 -10.63
C ARG A 58 -14.50 -6.58 -11.12
N ALA A 59 -15.74 -6.39 -11.57
CA ALA A 59 -16.89 -7.27 -11.69
C ALA A 59 -17.77 -6.71 -12.83
N GLN A 60 -18.07 -7.53 -13.83
CA GLN A 60 -19.21 -7.30 -14.72
C GLN A 60 -20.25 -8.38 -14.46
N THR A 61 -21.51 -7.96 -14.48
CA THR A 61 -22.75 -8.76 -14.47
C THR A 61 -23.18 -9.37 -13.13
N ARG A 62 -24.00 -8.62 -12.37
CA ARG A 62 -25.23 -9.20 -11.81
C ARG A 62 -26.36 -8.93 -12.80
N LYS A 63 -26.76 -9.96 -13.55
CA LYS A 63 -28.03 -10.04 -14.30
C LYS A 63 -29.05 -10.73 -13.40
N GLY A 64 -30.30 -10.24 -13.37
CA GLY A 64 -31.47 -11.07 -13.02
C GLY A 64 -32.47 -10.45 -12.05
N SER A 65 -33.44 -9.70 -12.56
CA SER A 65 -34.88 -10.03 -12.49
C SER A 65 -35.63 -9.19 -13.50
#